data_AF-A0A946E1Z5-F1
#
_entry.id   AF-A0A946E1Z5-F1
#
_cell.length_a   1.000
_cell.length_b   1.000
_cell.length_c   1.000
_cell.angle_alpha   90.00
_cell.angle_beta   90.00
_cell.angle_gamma   90.00
#
_symmetry.space_group_name_H-M   'P 1'
#
loop_
_entity.id
_entity.type
_entity.pdbx_description
1 polymer ?
#
loop_
_entity_poly.entity_id
_entity_poly.type
_entity_poly.pdbx_seq_one_letter_code
_entity_poly.pdbx_strand_id
1 'polypeptide(L)' 'LKTLDVDLATTEALAPLVPADRDVVCESGLKTHDDLLRMAKNDTRRFLVGEHLMRQTDIVTATRTLLNGETMQAQA' A
#
# COMPACT_ATOMS: atom_id res chain seq x y z
N LEU A 1 1.05 -1.90 -20.78
CA LEU A 1 -0.17 -1.38 -20.11
C LEU A 1 -0.86 -0.41 -21.06
N LYS A 2 -2.20 -0.41 -21.14
CA LYS A 2 -2.95 0.36 -22.15
C LYS A 2 -3.10 1.84 -21.78
N THR A 3 -3.32 2.16 -20.49
CA THR A 3 -3.56 3.55 -20.05
C THR A 3 -2.61 4.01 -18.94
N LEU A 4 -2.00 3.09 -18.18
CA LEU A 4 -1.18 3.38 -16.99
C LEU A 4 -1.96 4.07 -15.84
N ASP A 5 -3.29 4.07 -15.88
CA ASP A 5 -4.10 4.62 -14.80
C ASP A 5 -3.98 3.75 -13.55
N VAL A 6 -3.93 4.40 -12.39
CA VAL A 6 -3.82 3.75 -11.08
C VAL A 6 -4.94 4.26 -10.19
N ASP A 7 -5.77 3.34 -9.71
CA ASP A 7 -6.88 3.65 -8.80
C ASP A 7 -7.08 2.51 -7.78
N LEU A 8 -6.98 2.86 -6.50
CA LEU A 8 -7.22 1.94 -5.38
C LEU A 8 -8.66 1.39 -5.37
N ALA A 9 -9.62 2.13 -5.94
CA ALA A 9 -11.01 1.66 -6.07
C ALA A 9 -11.12 0.35 -6.86
N THR A 10 -10.15 0.07 -7.74
CA THR A 10 -10.07 -1.22 -8.44
C THR A 10 -9.92 -2.38 -7.46
N THR A 11 -9.05 -2.26 -6.46
CA THR A 11 -8.88 -3.30 -5.43
C THR A 11 -10.12 -3.38 -4.56
N GLU A 12 -10.71 -2.25 -4.17
CA GLU A 12 -11.92 -2.22 -3.33
C GLU A 12 -13.11 -2.92 -3.98
N ALA A 13 -13.28 -2.76 -5.29
CA ALA A 13 -14.35 -3.40 -6.04
C ALA A 13 -14.12 -4.91 -6.24
N LEU A 14 -12.86 -5.34 -6.35
CA LEU A 14 -12.52 -6.72 -6.70
C LEU A 14 -12.24 -7.62 -5.49
N ALA A 15 -11.67 -7.08 -4.41
CA ALA A 15 -11.29 -7.86 -3.23
C ALA A 15 -12.46 -8.67 -2.63
N PRO A 16 -13.69 -8.15 -2.52
CA PRO A 16 -14.84 -8.92 -2.01
C PRO A 16 -15.26 -10.11 -2.90
N LEU A 17 -14.83 -10.13 -4.16
CA LEU A 17 -15.15 -11.19 -5.12
C LEU A 17 -14.14 -12.35 -5.05
N VAL A 18 -13.04 -12.17 -4.32
CA VAL A 18 -12.00 -13.19 -4.19
C VAL A 18 -12.46 -14.27 -3.20
N PRO A 19 -12.33 -15.57 -3.54
CA PRO A 19 -12.60 -16.65 -2.61
C PRO A 19 -11.81 -16.52 -1.30
N ALA A 20 -12.44 -16.88 -0.18
CA ALA A 20 -11.87 -16.68 1.15
C ALA A 20 -10.62 -17.53 1.46
N ASP A 21 -10.33 -18.55 0.63
CA ASP A 21 -9.14 -19.39 0.71
C ASP A 21 -7.92 -18.80 -0.03
N ARG A 22 -8.04 -17.56 -0.53
CA ARG A 22 -6.97 -16.87 -1.26
C ARG A 22 -6.57 -15.58 -0.59
N ASP A 23 -5.29 -15.29 -0.71
CA ASP A 23 -4.72 -14.04 -0.23
C ASP A 23 -4.84 -12.94 -1.28
N VAL A 24 -5.41 -11.80 -0.90
CA VAL A 24 -5.43 -10.59 -1.73
C VAL A 24 -4.17 -9.78 -1.47
N VAL A 25 -3.42 -9.45 -2.54
CA VAL A 25 -2.29 -8.52 -2.50
C VAL A 25 -2.67 -7.28 -3.31
N CYS A 26 -2.74 -6.11 -2.66
CA CYS A 26 -2.96 -4.84 -3.34
C CYS A 26 -1.63 -4.31 -3.88
N GLU A 27 -1.64 -3.93 -5.16
CA GLU A 27 -0.46 -3.42 -5.86
C GLU A 27 -0.77 -2.07 -6.49
N SER A 28 0.27 -1.23 -6.61
CA SER A 28 0.22 0.11 -7.24
C SER A 28 -0.63 1.14 -6.49
N GLY A 29 -0.22 2.41 -6.54
CA GLY A 29 -1.01 3.53 -5.98
C GLY A 29 -0.89 3.74 -4.46
N LEU A 30 -0.23 2.84 -3.75
CA LEU A 30 0.00 2.92 -2.30
C LEU A 30 1.18 3.85 -1.99
N LYS A 31 0.92 4.97 -1.30
CA LYS A 31 1.92 6.01 -1.01
C LYS A 31 1.96 6.43 0.45
N THR A 32 0.91 6.18 1.20
CA THR A 32 0.76 6.64 2.58
C THR A 32 0.22 5.53 3.46
N HIS A 33 0.41 5.68 4.77
CA HIS A 33 -0.19 4.77 5.75
C HIS A 33 -1.73 4.75 5.63
N ASP A 34 -2.34 5.90 5.33
CA ASP A 34 -3.78 6.02 5.13
C ASP A 34 -4.28 5.21 3.92
N ASP A 35 -3.48 5.08 2.86
CA ASP A 35 -3.81 4.18 1.74
C ASP A 35 -3.88 2.72 2.21
N LEU A 36 -2.95 2.29 3.07
CA LEU A 36 -2.97 0.94 3.63
C LEU A 36 -4.18 0.75 4.55
N LEU A 37 -4.49 1.75 5.38
CA LEU A 37 -5.67 1.72 6.25
C LEU A 37 -6.98 1.69 5.45
N ARG A 38 -7.04 2.40 4.31
CA ARG A 38 -8.17 2.35 3.38
C ARG A 38 -8.38 0.93 2.86
N MET A 39 -7.34 0.25 2.39
CA MET A 39 -7.44 -1.13 1.91
C MET A 39 -7.76 -2.14 3.02
N ALA A 40 -7.24 -1.91 4.23
CA ALA A 40 -7.51 -2.77 5.38
C ALA A 40 -8.99 -2.80 5.79
N LYS A 41 -9.79 -1.77 5.44
CA LYS A 41 -11.26 -1.77 5.65
C LYS A 41 -11.97 -2.88 4.85
N ASN A 42 -11.36 -3.36 3.78
CA ASN A 42 -11.87 -4.44 2.93
C ASN A 42 -11.04 -5.74 3.08
N ASP A 43 -10.46 -5.96 4.26
CA ASP A 43 -9.61 -7.11 4.61
C ASP A 43 -8.36 -7.32 3.72
N THR A 44 -8.02 -6.31 2.91
CA THR A 44 -6.81 -6.33 2.10
C THR A 44 -5.64 -5.80 2.91
N ARG A 45 -4.84 -6.72 3.47
CA ARG A 45 -3.75 -6.42 4.43
C ARG A 45 -2.35 -6.74 3.90
N ARG A 46 -2.22 -7.10 2.63
CA ARG A 46 -0.95 -7.45 1.97
C ARG A 46 -0.75 -6.51 0.80
N PHE A 47 0.48 -6.02 0.66
CA PHE A 47 0.79 -4.90 -0.22
C PHE A 47 2.09 -5.15 -0.96
N LEU A 48 2.11 -4.80 -2.25
CA LEU A 48 3.34 -4.71 -3.04
C LEU A 48 3.59 -3.25 -3.39
N VAL A 49 4.67 -2.68 -2.84
CA VAL A 49 5.02 -1.27 -3.02
C VAL A 49 6.46 -1.17 -3.52
N GLY A 50 6.61 -0.67 -4.75
CA GLY A 50 7.92 -0.52 -5.40
C GLY A 50 8.30 0.95 -5.55
N GLU A 51 7.78 1.60 -6.58
CA GLU A 51 8.18 2.94 -7.01
C GLU A 51 8.23 3.96 -5.86
N HIS A 52 7.18 4.03 -5.03
CA HIS A 52 7.11 5.01 -3.94
C HIS A 52 8.29 4.87 -2.96
N LEU A 53 8.62 3.63 -2.55
CA LEU A 53 9.73 3.34 -1.64
C LEU A 53 11.08 3.54 -2.32
N MET A 54 11.25 3.11 -3.57
CA MET A 54 12.52 3.19 -4.29
C MET A 54 12.95 4.62 -4.64
N ARG A 55 12.03 5.60 -4.58
CA ARG A 55 12.34 7.01 -4.79
C ARG A 55 12.79 7.74 -3.51
N GLN A 56 12.76 7.08 -2.35
CA GLN A 56 13.14 7.69 -1.08
C GLN A 56 14.63 7.55 -0.83
N THR A 57 15.24 8.58 -0.23
CA THR A 57 16.64 8.54 0.19
C THR A 57 16.89 7.52 1.31
N ASP A 58 15.97 7.43 2.27
CA ASP A 58 15.99 6.45 3.35
C ASP A 58 14.79 5.50 3.24
N ILE A 59 15.02 4.33 2.62
CA ILE A 59 14.02 3.30 2.39
C ILE A 59 13.53 2.70 3.72
N VAL A 60 14.40 2.59 4.74
CA VAL A 60 14.03 1.99 6.02
C VAL A 60 13.03 2.89 6.74
N THR A 61 13.33 4.18 6.85
CA THR A 61 12.43 5.15 7.45
C THR A 61 11.13 5.23 6.66
N ALA A 62 11.19 5.32 5.32
CA ALA A 62 9.99 5.36 4.49
C ALA A 62 9.10 4.12 4.65
N THR A 63 9.70 2.93 4.72
CA THR A 63 8.96 1.68 4.93
C THR A 63 8.30 1.66 6.31
N ARG A 64 9.00 2.13 7.36
CA ARG A 64 8.43 2.25 8.70
C ARG A 64 7.27 3.25 8.75
N THR A 65 7.43 4.42 8.14
CA THR A 65 6.36 5.42 8.04
C THR A 65 5.14 4.86 7.32
N LEU A 66 5.35 4.14 6.21
CA LEU A 66 4.27 3.53 5.45
C LEU A 66 3.51 2.47 6.26
N LEU A 67 4.22 1.62 7.01
CA LEU A 67 3.61 0.54 7.79
C LEU A 67 2.98 1.03 9.11
N ASN A 68 3.56 2.03 9.76
CA ASN A 68 3.21 2.40 11.14
C ASN A 68 2.56 3.79 11.27
N GLY A 69 2.59 4.62 10.22
CA GLY A 69 2.10 6.00 10.27
C GLY A 69 3.02 6.98 11.03
N GLU A 70 4.17 6.53 11.51
CA GLU A 70 5.10 7.33 12.31
C GLU A 70 6.29 7.79 11.48
N THR A 71 6.53 9.10 11.42
CA THR A 71 7.82 9.62 10.95
C THR A 71 8.82 9.52 12.11
N MET A 72 9.78 8.59 12.04
CA MET A 72 10.88 8.58 13.00
C MET A 72 11.65 9.90 12.87
N GLN A 73 11.57 10.76 13.90
CA GLN A 73 12.51 11.86 14.01
C GLN A 73 13.87 11.28 14.38
N ALA A 74 14.87 11.53 13.55
CA ALA A 74 16.26 11.28 13.90
C ALA A 74 16.56 12.08 15.17
N GLN A 75 16.85 11.38 16.27
CA GLN A 75 17.38 12.00 17.48
C GLN A 75 18.75 12.59 17.12
N ALA A 76 18.89 13.89 17.38
CA ALA A 76 20.14 14.63 17.23
C ALA A 76 21.21 14.17 18.22
#